data_AF-F4GL26-F1
#
_entry.id   AF-F4GL26-F1
#
_cell.length_a   1.000
_cell.length_b   1.000
_cell.length_c   1.000
_cell.angle_alpha   90.00
_cell.angle_beta   90.00
_cell.angle_gamma   90.00
#
_symmetry.space_group_name_H-M   'P 1'
#
loop_
_entity.id
_entity.type
_entity.pdbx_description
1 polymer ?
#
loop_
_entity_poly.entity_id
_entity_poly.type
_entity_poly.pdbx_seq_one_letter_code
_entity_poly.pdbx_strand_id
1 'polypeptide(L)'
;MKYVEITLLPGIEVPLPFLWKKIFMRLHLRFVGLQDAFRTVPYGVSFPGYAENPLSVGSKLRVFAESEQNLISLDAKRTFADFADYVHVTGIGNIPDGCTYALYKRLQPNGNLPKIARRKASREGLSYDEALARLKVPGSNKSSDNLFPYIYMKSLSSHQDFCLFIKKELAEVSREFSFSTYGLSAICTVPEF
;
A
#
# COMPACT_ATOMS: atom_id res chain seq x y z
N MET A 1 3.86 -1.58 20.24
CA MET A 1 3.23 -1.80 18.93
C MET A 1 2.33 -3.03 19.00
N LYS A 2 1.21 -2.99 18.29
CA LYS A 2 0.18 -4.04 18.23
C LYS A 2 -0.25 -4.23 16.77
N TYR A 3 -0.98 -5.30 16.49
CA TYR A 3 -1.54 -5.52 15.16
C TYR A 3 -2.95 -6.08 15.20
N VAL A 4 -3.67 -5.94 14.08
CA VAL A 4 -4.89 -6.70 13.77
C VAL A 4 -4.69 -7.38 12.41
N GLU A 5 -5.11 -8.63 12.29
CA GLU A 5 -5.08 -9.37 11.03
C GLU A 5 -6.48 -9.41 10.40
N ILE A 6 -6.53 -9.17 9.10
CA ILE A 6 -7.72 -9.23 8.26
C ILE A 6 -7.42 -10.29 7.21
N THR A 7 -8.13 -11.42 7.28
CA THR A 7 -8.04 -12.49 6.28
C THR A 7 -9.21 -12.40 5.33
N LEU A 8 -8.92 -12.26 4.04
CA LEU A 8 -9.91 -12.27 2.96
C LEU A 8 -10.31 -13.72 2.68
N LEU A 9 -11.62 -13.96 2.56
CA LEU A 9 -12.23 -15.27 2.34
C LEU A 9 -12.80 -15.34 0.92
N PRO A 10 -11.97 -15.62 -0.10
CA PRO A 10 -12.47 -15.75 -1.46
C PRO A 10 -13.38 -16.97 -1.59
N GLY A 11 -14.42 -16.83 -2.41
CA GLY A 11 -15.34 -17.92 -2.76
C GLY A 11 -15.37 -18.14 -4.27
N ILE A 12 -16.17 -19.11 -4.70
CA ILE A 12 -16.38 -19.42 -6.14
C ILE A 12 -16.94 -18.20 -6.88
N GLU A 13 -17.90 -17.50 -6.27
CA GLU A 13 -18.56 -16.33 -6.86
C GLU A 13 -17.77 -15.03 -6.67
N VAL A 14 -16.95 -14.96 -5.63
CA VAL A 14 -16.26 -13.73 -5.22
C VAL A 14 -14.75 -13.97 -5.15
N PRO A 15 -14.01 -13.71 -6.24
CA PRO A 15 -12.59 -14.03 -6.32
C PRO A 15 -11.74 -13.04 -5.51
N LEU A 16 -10.55 -13.50 -5.09
CA LEU A 16 -9.63 -12.74 -4.23
C LEU A 16 -9.28 -11.33 -4.75
N PRO A 17 -8.99 -11.11 -6.06
CA PRO A 17 -8.72 -9.77 -6.57
C PRO A 17 -9.89 -8.78 -6.40
N PHE A 18 -11.13 -9.27 -6.48
CA PHE A 18 -12.31 -8.45 -6.25
C PHE A 18 -12.42 -8.04 -4.77
N LEU A 19 -12.18 -8.98 -3.85
CA LEU A 19 -12.13 -8.69 -2.41
C LEU A 19 -11.05 -7.66 -2.11
N TRP A 20 -9.83 -7.83 -2.62
CA TRP A 20 -8.77 -6.85 -2.45
C TRP A 20 -9.17 -5.44 -2.92
N LYS A 21 -9.79 -5.33 -4.10
CA LYS A 21 -10.30 -4.04 -4.60
C LYS A 21 -11.25 -3.36 -3.61
N LYS A 22 -12.16 -4.13 -2.98
CA LYS A 22 -13.18 -3.60 -2.07
C LYS A 22 -12.63 -3.31 -0.67
N ILE A 23 -11.94 -4.28 -0.08
CA ILE A 23 -11.41 -4.21 1.28
C ILE A 23 -10.32 -3.16 1.39
N PHE A 24 -9.36 -3.14 0.45
CA PHE A 24 -8.27 -2.17 0.50
C PHE A 24 -8.75 -0.74 0.21
N MET A 25 -9.79 -0.57 -0.61
CA MET A 25 -10.45 0.73 -0.78
C MET A 25 -11.12 1.19 0.51
N ARG A 26 -11.85 0.30 1.20
CA ARG A 26 -12.51 0.63 2.47
C ARG A 26 -11.49 1.03 3.53
N LEU A 27 -10.37 0.31 3.62
CA LEU A 27 -9.25 0.65 4.49
C LEU A 27 -8.65 2.01 4.13
N HIS A 28 -8.38 2.26 2.85
CA HIS A 28 -7.85 3.54 2.38
C HIS A 28 -8.74 4.70 2.81
N LEU A 29 -10.06 4.60 2.62
CA LEU A 29 -11.00 5.63 3.06
C LEU A 29 -11.02 5.80 4.56
N ARG A 30 -10.92 4.70 5.32
CA ARG A 30 -10.81 4.76 6.78
C ARG A 30 -9.56 5.52 7.21
N PHE A 31 -8.42 5.26 6.58
CA PHE A 31 -7.17 5.98 6.82
C PHE A 31 -7.26 7.46 6.42
N VAL A 32 -7.88 7.79 5.28
CA VAL A 32 -8.13 9.19 4.89
C VAL A 32 -8.93 9.93 5.97
N GLY A 33 -9.92 9.28 6.59
CA GLY A 33 -10.69 9.87 7.69
C GLY A 33 -9.93 10.01 9.02
N LEU A 34 -8.78 9.36 9.16
CA LEU A 34 -7.93 9.34 10.37
C LEU A 34 -6.58 10.04 10.16
N GLN A 35 -6.34 10.62 8.99
CA GLN A 35 -5.06 11.25 8.66
C GLN A 35 -4.86 12.57 9.41
N ASP A 36 -3.60 12.91 9.65
CA ASP A 36 -3.19 14.20 10.19
C ASP A 36 -3.13 15.29 9.09
N ALA A 37 -2.67 16.49 9.48
CA ALA A 37 -2.50 17.63 8.59
C ALA A 37 -1.49 17.39 7.45
N PHE A 38 -0.56 16.44 7.61
CA PHE A 38 0.44 16.07 6.62
C PHE A 38 -0.01 14.93 5.70
N ARG A 39 -1.28 14.51 5.82
CA ARG A 39 -1.87 13.36 5.09
C ARG A 39 -1.17 12.05 5.40
N THR A 40 -0.66 11.94 6.62
CA THR A 40 -0.08 10.72 7.14
C THR A 40 -0.98 10.09 8.19
N VAL A 41 -0.79 8.79 8.41
CA VAL A 41 -1.54 8.00 9.38
C VAL A 41 -0.59 7.17 10.25
N PRO A 42 -0.97 6.91 11.51
CA PRO A 42 -0.18 6.07 12.42
C PRO A 42 -0.48 4.57 12.21
N TYR A 43 -0.73 4.16 10.96
CA TYR A 43 -1.11 2.80 10.59
C TYR A 43 -0.22 2.27 9.47
N GLY A 44 0.62 1.29 9.78
CA GLY A 44 1.42 0.55 8.79
C GLY A 44 0.72 -0.73 8.36
N VAL A 45 0.95 -1.20 7.12
CA VAL A 45 0.42 -2.49 6.66
C VAL A 45 1.51 -3.46 6.23
N SER A 46 1.26 -4.76 6.45
CA SER A 46 2.02 -5.85 5.82
C SER A 46 1.11 -6.85 5.14
N PHE A 47 1.72 -7.64 4.26
CA PHE A 47 1.06 -8.65 3.43
C PHE A 47 1.73 -10.00 3.67
N PRO A 48 1.30 -10.78 4.68
CA PRO A 48 1.98 -12.02 5.05
C PRO A 48 2.10 -13.06 3.92
N GLY A 49 1.19 -13.01 2.93
CA GLY A 49 1.26 -13.86 1.73
C GLY A 49 1.92 -13.20 0.53
N TYR A 50 2.71 -12.14 0.72
CA TYR A 50 3.44 -11.46 -0.35
C TYR A 50 4.45 -12.41 -1.02
N ALA A 51 4.36 -12.54 -2.33
CA ALA A 51 5.28 -13.32 -3.15
C ALA A 51 5.49 -12.62 -4.50
N GLU A 52 6.72 -12.61 -5.00
CA GLU A 52 7.04 -12.05 -6.33
C GLU A 52 6.96 -13.11 -7.45
N ASN A 53 6.89 -14.40 -7.09
CA ASN A 53 6.73 -15.49 -8.03
C ASN A 53 5.89 -16.65 -7.44
N PRO A 54 4.61 -16.82 -7.85
CA PRO A 54 3.85 -15.88 -8.67
C PRO A 54 3.58 -14.57 -7.93
N LEU A 55 3.30 -13.49 -8.68
CA LEU A 55 2.97 -12.18 -8.10
C LEU A 55 1.69 -12.25 -7.28
N SER A 56 1.79 -12.05 -5.97
CA SER A 56 0.66 -12.10 -5.05
C SER A 56 0.93 -11.26 -3.82
N VAL A 57 -0.11 -10.61 -3.30
CA VAL A 57 -0.11 -10.00 -1.96
C VAL A 57 -0.73 -10.94 -0.91
N GLY A 58 -1.07 -12.17 -1.32
CA GLY A 58 -1.75 -13.15 -0.48
C GLY A 58 -3.22 -12.83 -0.22
N SER A 59 -3.82 -13.54 0.73
CA SER A 59 -5.19 -13.29 1.22
C SER A 59 -5.22 -12.64 2.60
N LYS A 60 -4.07 -12.29 3.17
CA LYS A 60 -3.97 -11.71 4.51
C LYS A 60 -3.41 -10.30 4.45
N LEU A 61 -3.99 -9.44 5.27
CA LEU A 61 -3.53 -8.08 5.52
C LEU A 61 -3.33 -7.93 7.03
N ARG A 62 -2.21 -7.37 7.45
CA ARG A 62 -2.05 -6.93 8.84
C ARG A 62 -1.96 -5.42 8.89
N VAL A 63 -2.63 -4.83 9.87
CA VAL A 63 -2.53 -3.40 10.18
C VAL A 63 -1.86 -3.25 11.54
N PHE A 64 -0.82 -2.45 11.59
CA PHE A 64 -0.01 -2.18 12.77
C PHE A 64 -0.22 -0.76 13.26
N ALA A 65 -0.17 -0.59 14.58
CA ALA A 65 -0.07 0.73 15.20
C ALA A 65 0.78 0.66 16.47
N GLU A 66 1.45 1.77 16.81
CA GLU A 66 2.29 1.84 18.02
C GLU A 66 1.49 1.56 19.30
N SER A 67 0.27 2.09 19.35
CA SER A 67 -0.67 1.96 20.47
C SER A 67 -1.89 1.08 20.12
N GLU A 68 -2.34 0.30 21.10
CA GLU A 68 -3.60 -0.44 21.04
C GLU A 68 -4.80 0.50 20.80
N GLN A 69 -4.77 1.70 21.38
CA GLN A 69 -5.84 2.69 21.23
C GLN A 69 -6.00 3.16 19.78
N ASN A 70 -4.91 3.19 19.00
CA ASN A 70 -4.99 3.51 17.57
C ASN A 70 -5.74 2.39 16.83
N LEU A 71 -5.48 1.12 17.14
CA LEU A 71 -6.20 0.01 16.50
C LEU A 71 -7.67 -0.09 16.95
N ILE A 72 -7.98 0.28 18.20
CA ILE A 72 -9.35 0.47 18.65
C ILE A 72 -10.02 1.58 17.84
N SER A 73 -9.31 2.70 17.62
CA SER A 73 -9.81 3.82 16.81
C SER A 73 -9.97 3.46 15.34
N LEU A 74 -9.15 2.58 14.80
CA LEU A 74 -9.34 2.02 13.45
C LEU A 74 -10.69 1.30 13.34
N ASP A 75 -11.09 0.59 14.40
CA ASP A 75 -12.32 -0.20 14.50
C ASP A 75 -12.49 -1.10 13.26
N ALA A 76 -11.55 -2.03 13.08
CA ALA A 76 -11.50 -2.87 11.88
C ALA A 76 -12.79 -3.69 11.70
N LYS A 77 -13.37 -4.20 12.79
CA LYS A 77 -14.62 -4.97 12.73
C LYS A 77 -15.78 -4.13 12.16
N ARG A 78 -15.97 -2.91 12.66
CA ARG A 78 -17.01 -2.02 12.12
C ARG A 78 -16.68 -1.53 10.72
N THR A 79 -15.41 -1.25 10.44
CA THR A 79 -14.93 -0.78 9.13
C THR A 79 -15.28 -1.78 8.02
N PHE A 80 -15.24 -3.08 8.32
CA PHE A 80 -15.54 -4.16 7.39
C PHE A 80 -16.85 -4.90 7.68
N ALA A 81 -17.77 -4.31 8.45
CA ALA A 81 -19.03 -4.96 8.80
C ALA A 81 -19.85 -5.38 7.57
N ASP A 82 -19.88 -4.53 6.54
CA ASP A 82 -20.54 -4.81 5.25
C ASP A 82 -19.91 -6.01 4.49
N PHE A 83 -18.76 -6.50 4.93
CA PHE A 83 -18.01 -7.59 4.33
C PHE A 83 -17.80 -8.76 5.30
N ALA A 84 -18.58 -8.87 6.37
CA ALA A 84 -18.37 -9.87 7.42
C ALA A 84 -18.32 -11.32 6.90
N ASP A 85 -19.06 -11.65 5.84
CA ASP A 85 -19.02 -12.98 5.20
C ASP A 85 -17.76 -13.22 4.35
N TYR A 86 -17.03 -12.17 4.01
CA TYR A 86 -15.87 -12.19 3.11
C TYR A 86 -14.56 -11.84 3.80
N VAL A 87 -14.58 -11.42 5.06
CA VAL A 87 -13.38 -11.15 5.84
C VAL A 87 -13.48 -11.72 7.25
N HIS A 88 -12.39 -12.30 7.72
CA HIS A 88 -12.19 -12.61 9.12
C HIS A 88 -11.25 -11.57 9.74
N VAL A 89 -11.73 -10.85 10.76
CA VAL A 89 -10.95 -9.84 11.50
C VAL A 89 -10.64 -10.39 12.89
N THR A 90 -9.35 -10.51 13.21
CA THR A 90 -8.90 -11.00 14.52
C THR A 90 -9.14 -9.97 15.63
N GLY A 91 -8.89 -10.37 16.88
CA GLY A 91 -8.63 -9.41 17.95
C GLY A 91 -7.30 -8.68 17.75
N ILE A 92 -7.05 -7.67 18.58
CA ILE A 92 -5.75 -6.99 18.62
C ILE A 92 -4.72 -7.92 19.26
N GLY A 93 -3.62 -8.16 18.56
CA GLY A 93 -2.54 -9.07 18.96
C GLY A 93 -1.23 -8.36 19.32
N ASN A 94 -0.40 -9.07 20.08
CA ASN A 94 0.99 -8.70 20.35
C ASN A 94 1.89 -9.19 19.21
N ILE A 95 2.95 -8.45 18.93
CA ILE A 95 3.96 -8.88 17.97
C ILE A 95 4.84 -9.95 18.62
N PRO A 96 5.16 -11.06 17.93
CA PRO A 96 6.07 -12.07 18.43
C PRO A 96 7.49 -11.52 18.67
N ASP A 97 8.17 -12.08 19.67
CA ASP A 97 9.58 -11.79 19.90
C ASP A 97 10.45 -12.27 18.73
N GLY A 98 11.49 -11.50 18.39
CA GLY A 98 12.45 -11.89 17.35
C GLY A 98 11.93 -11.80 15.91
N CYS A 99 10.81 -11.11 15.67
CA CYS A 99 10.33 -10.87 14.30
C CYS A 99 11.30 -10.01 13.49
N THR A 100 11.26 -10.19 12.16
CA THR A 100 11.98 -9.33 11.23
C THR A 100 11.15 -8.11 10.86
N TYR A 101 11.72 -7.15 10.13
CA TYR A 101 11.03 -5.94 9.72
C TYR A 101 11.16 -5.72 8.21
N ALA A 102 10.11 -5.15 7.62
CA ALA A 102 10.08 -4.88 6.19
C ALA A 102 9.47 -3.52 5.88
N LEU A 103 9.96 -2.92 4.80
CA LEU A 103 9.36 -1.77 4.13
C LEU A 103 8.35 -2.27 3.10
N TYR A 104 7.13 -1.77 3.15
CA TYR A 104 6.15 -1.91 2.08
C TYR A 104 5.93 -0.55 1.43
N LYS A 105 6.53 -0.35 0.27
CA LYS A 105 6.49 0.93 -0.44
C LYS A 105 5.69 0.84 -1.73
N ARG A 106 4.94 1.91 -2.01
CA ARG A 106 4.24 2.06 -3.29
C ARG A 106 5.28 2.29 -4.39
N LEU A 107 5.20 1.49 -5.44
CA LEU A 107 5.88 1.78 -6.71
C LEU A 107 4.89 2.35 -7.71
N GLN A 108 5.37 3.31 -8.49
CA GLN A 108 4.68 3.77 -9.68
C GLN A 108 5.59 3.37 -10.85
N PRO A 109 5.14 2.46 -11.73
CA PRO A 109 5.86 2.21 -12.97
C PRO A 109 6.11 3.55 -13.64
N ASN A 110 7.26 3.70 -14.30
CA ASN A 110 7.56 4.93 -15.01
C ASN A 110 6.40 5.20 -15.97
N GLY A 111 5.69 6.30 -15.71
CA GLY A 111 4.59 6.72 -16.56
C GLY A 111 5.07 6.98 -17.99
N ASN A 112 4.14 7.07 -18.93
CA ASN A 112 4.40 7.45 -20.31
C ASN A 112 5.38 8.66 -20.35
N LEU A 113 6.61 8.44 -20.81
CA LEU A 113 7.71 9.41 -20.80
C LEU A 113 7.29 10.78 -21.35
N PRO A 114 6.58 10.87 -22.48
CA PRO A 114 5.93 12.10 -22.95
C PRO A 114 5.08 12.85 -21.91
N LYS A 115 4.29 12.13 -21.09
CA LYS A 115 3.46 12.74 -20.04
C LYS A 115 4.31 13.27 -18.88
N ILE A 116 5.39 12.56 -18.53
CA ILE A 116 6.37 13.01 -17.53
C ILE A 116 7.12 14.24 -18.04
N ALA A 117 7.58 14.21 -19.29
CA ALA A 117 8.27 15.31 -19.94
C ALA A 117 7.40 16.58 -19.99
N ARG A 118 6.12 16.48 -20.38
CA ARG A 118 5.19 17.62 -20.35
C ARG A 118 5.02 18.22 -18.95
N ARG A 119 4.91 17.37 -17.91
CA ARG A 119 4.79 17.84 -16.53
C ARG A 119 6.07 18.50 -16.02
N LYS A 120 7.24 17.95 -16.36
CA LYS A 120 8.55 18.49 -15.99
C LYS A 120 8.79 19.83 -16.69
N ALA A 121 8.52 19.91 -17.99
CA ALA A 121 8.54 21.15 -18.76
C ALA A 121 7.69 22.25 -18.12
N SER A 122 6.43 21.94 -17.78
CA SER A 122 5.52 22.90 -17.15
C SER A 122 5.93 23.32 -15.73
N ARG A 123 6.58 22.45 -14.94
CA ARG A 123 7.02 22.76 -13.56
C ARG A 123 8.33 23.52 -13.50
N GLU A 124 9.24 23.23 -14.42
CA GLU A 124 10.61 23.75 -14.43
C GLU A 124 10.82 24.85 -15.49
N GLY A 125 9.78 25.22 -16.24
CA GLY A 125 9.85 26.22 -17.31
C GLY A 125 10.73 25.81 -18.50
N LEU A 126 10.92 24.51 -18.70
CA LEU A 126 11.74 23.96 -19.79
C LEU A 126 10.90 23.72 -21.05
N SER A 127 11.55 23.68 -22.21
CA SER A 127 10.89 23.14 -23.40
C SER A 127 10.61 21.64 -23.24
N TYR A 128 9.62 21.15 -23.98
CA TYR A 128 9.28 19.72 -23.98
C TYR A 128 10.48 18.85 -24.37
N ASP A 129 11.26 19.27 -25.38
CA ASP A 129 12.39 18.50 -25.89
C ASP A 129 13.56 18.48 -24.88
N GLU A 130 13.82 19.58 -24.17
CA GLU A 130 14.80 19.62 -23.07
C GLU A 130 14.38 18.72 -21.90
N ALA A 131 13.10 18.77 -21.52
CA ALA A 131 12.56 17.91 -20.48
C ALA A 131 12.65 16.43 -20.88
N LEU A 132 12.38 16.10 -22.15
CA LEU A 132 12.47 14.75 -22.68
C LEU A 132 13.93 14.26 -22.75
N ALA A 133 14.86 15.11 -23.19
CA ALA A 133 16.29 14.79 -23.24
C ALA A 133 16.86 14.48 -21.85
N ARG A 134 16.48 15.27 -20.83
CA ARG A 134 16.86 15.02 -19.42
C ARG A 134 16.29 13.71 -18.86
N LEU A 135 15.15 13.24 -19.38
CA LEU A 135 14.52 11.98 -18.96
C LEU A 135 15.09 10.74 -19.69
N LYS A 136 15.70 10.93 -20.87
CA LYS A 136 16.28 9.87 -21.71
C LYS A 136 17.70 9.43 -21.30
N VAL A 137 18.24 9.93 -20.18
CA VAL A 137 19.58 9.54 -19.70
C VAL A 137 19.64 8.00 -19.51
N PRO A 138 20.62 7.30 -20.11
CA PRO A 138 20.70 5.83 -20.05
C PRO A 138 20.81 5.35 -18.60
N GLY A 139 19.85 4.52 -18.17
CA GLY A 139 19.74 3.99 -16.80
C GLY A 139 18.40 4.29 -16.11
N SER A 140 17.62 5.25 -16.59
CA SER A 140 16.35 5.69 -15.98
C SER A 140 15.11 4.85 -16.37
N ASN A 141 15.20 4.04 -17.43
CA ASN A 141 14.06 3.35 -18.06
C ASN A 141 14.12 1.82 -18.00
N LYS A 142 14.67 1.24 -16.92
CA LYS A 142 14.46 -0.18 -16.60
C LYS A 142 13.13 -0.35 -15.86
N SER A 143 12.00 -0.35 -16.56
CA SER A 143 10.69 -0.45 -15.86
C SER A 143 9.61 -1.24 -16.59
N SER A 144 10.01 -2.18 -17.47
CA SER A 144 9.12 -3.23 -17.97
C SER A 144 9.31 -4.57 -17.25
N ASP A 145 10.48 -4.81 -16.63
CA ASP A 145 10.88 -6.17 -16.21
C ASP A 145 10.64 -6.47 -14.73
N ASN A 146 10.35 -5.46 -13.90
CA ASN A 146 10.07 -5.65 -12.48
C ASN A 146 8.57 -5.47 -12.23
N LEU A 147 7.79 -6.48 -12.58
CA LEU A 147 6.41 -6.58 -12.11
C LEU A 147 6.46 -6.93 -10.62
N PHE A 148 5.84 -6.11 -9.78
CA PHE A 148 5.68 -6.35 -8.36
C PHE A 148 4.23 -6.74 -8.05
N PRO A 149 3.97 -7.46 -6.94
CA PRO A 149 2.62 -7.65 -6.45
C PRO A 149 1.86 -6.32 -6.35
N TYR A 150 0.59 -6.34 -6.72
CA TYR A 150 -0.22 -5.14 -6.78
C TYR A 150 -1.65 -5.41 -6.34
N ILE A 151 -2.33 -4.34 -5.93
CA ILE A 151 -3.77 -4.33 -5.68
C ILE A 151 -4.44 -3.48 -6.75
N TYR A 152 -5.43 -4.03 -7.43
CA TYR A 152 -6.22 -3.28 -8.41
C TYR A 152 -7.28 -2.43 -7.70
N MET A 153 -7.32 -1.12 -7.99
CA MET A 153 -8.15 -0.15 -7.29
C MET A 153 -8.81 0.84 -8.24
N LYS A 154 -9.89 1.48 -7.79
CA LYS A 154 -10.54 2.60 -8.50
C LYS A 154 -10.35 3.89 -7.73
N SER A 155 -9.65 4.87 -8.30
CA SER A 155 -9.52 6.19 -7.70
C SER A 155 -10.88 6.87 -7.62
N LEU A 156 -11.28 7.35 -6.44
CA LEU A 156 -12.55 8.09 -6.30
C LEU A 156 -12.44 9.53 -6.81
N SER A 157 -11.26 10.13 -6.78
CA SER A 157 -11.06 11.52 -7.21
C SER A 157 -10.93 11.66 -8.73
N SER A 158 -10.27 10.71 -9.39
CA SER A 158 -10.10 10.72 -10.84
C SER A 158 -11.04 9.77 -11.59
N HIS A 159 -11.78 8.93 -10.85
CA HIS A 159 -12.63 7.85 -11.37
C HIS A 159 -11.90 6.83 -12.26
N GLN A 160 -10.56 6.86 -12.29
CA GLN A 160 -9.72 5.95 -13.07
C GLN A 160 -9.37 4.71 -12.25
N ASP A 161 -9.40 3.55 -12.89
CA ASP A 161 -8.80 2.35 -12.33
C ASP A 161 -7.27 2.39 -12.44
N PHE A 162 -6.58 1.79 -11.46
CA PHE A 162 -5.12 1.72 -11.43
C PHE A 162 -4.63 0.53 -10.62
N CYS A 163 -3.40 0.10 -10.86
CA CYS A 163 -2.70 -0.88 -10.03
C CYS A 163 -1.83 -0.16 -8.98
N LEU A 164 -2.07 -0.45 -7.70
CA LEU A 164 -1.20 -0.06 -6.60
C LEU A 164 -0.10 -1.10 -6.46
N PHE A 165 1.03 -0.91 -7.16
CA PHE A 165 2.20 -1.78 -7.03
C PHE A 165 2.87 -1.59 -5.69
N ILE A 166 3.21 -2.69 -5.04
CA ILE A 166 3.79 -2.73 -3.69
C ILE A 166 5.11 -3.47 -3.79
N LYS A 167 6.20 -2.83 -3.39
CA LYS A 167 7.49 -3.48 -3.22
C LYS A 167 7.74 -3.74 -1.75
N LYS A 168 8.11 -4.98 -1.43
CA LYS A 168 8.61 -5.39 -0.12
C LYS A 168 10.14 -5.36 -0.12
N GLU A 169 10.74 -4.77 0.91
CA GLU A 169 12.19 -4.82 1.15
C GLU A 169 12.44 -5.13 2.62
N LEU A 170 13.30 -6.11 2.92
CA LEU A 170 13.76 -6.36 4.29
C LEU A 170 14.55 -5.15 4.76
N ALA A 171 14.29 -4.69 5.99
CA ALA A 171 14.93 -3.51 6.55
C ALA A 171 14.96 -3.57 8.07
N GLU A 172 15.79 -2.73 8.69
CA GLU A 172 15.81 -2.57 10.15
C GLU A 172 14.61 -1.77 10.66
N VAL A 173 14.40 -1.76 11.98
CA VAL A 173 13.33 -0.99 12.61
C VAL A 173 13.51 0.51 12.32
N SER A 174 12.48 1.15 11.79
CA SER A 174 12.50 2.59 11.55
C SER A 174 12.32 3.37 12.85
N ARG A 175 12.92 4.57 12.91
CA ARG A 175 12.74 5.48 14.06
C ARG A 175 11.37 6.16 14.08
N GLU A 176 10.77 6.31 12.91
CA GLU A 176 9.47 6.95 12.71
C GLU A 176 8.41 5.89 12.38
N PHE A 177 7.15 6.19 12.71
CA PHE A 177 6.01 5.33 12.44
C PHE A 177 4.88 6.12 11.75
N SER A 178 5.17 6.61 10.54
CA SER A 178 4.26 7.42 9.75
C SER A 178 4.10 6.86 8.34
N PHE A 179 2.85 6.66 7.93
CA PHE A 179 2.51 5.99 6.68
C PHE A 179 1.57 6.85 5.84
N SER A 180 1.57 6.60 4.53
CA SER A 180 0.55 7.16 3.65
C SER A 180 -0.85 6.62 4.00
N THR A 181 -1.90 7.22 3.46
CA THR A 181 -3.29 6.70 3.60
C THR A 181 -3.54 5.35 2.91
N TYR A 182 -2.53 4.70 2.35
CA TYR A 182 -2.56 3.30 1.93
C TYR A 182 -1.88 2.35 2.95
N GLY A 183 -1.37 2.89 4.06
CA GLY A 183 -0.56 2.16 5.05
C GLY A 183 0.85 1.81 4.58
N LEU A 184 1.28 2.37 3.44
CA LEU A 184 2.59 2.14 2.82
C LEU A 184 3.53 3.30 3.14
N SER A 185 4.83 3.01 3.25
CA SER A 185 5.88 4.01 3.47
C SER A 185 7.16 3.63 2.73
N ALA A 186 7.92 4.62 2.29
CA ALA A 186 9.25 4.41 1.71
C ALA A 186 10.37 4.40 2.77
N ILE A 187 10.04 4.75 4.02
CA ILE A 187 11.00 4.96 5.12
C ILE A 187 10.62 4.19 6.40
N CYS A 188 9.32 4.02 6.67
CA CYS A 188 8.85 3.37 7.90
C CYS A 188 8.65 1.87 7.68
N THR A 189 9.18 1.07 8.61
CA THR A 189 9.07 -0.38 8.58
C THR A 189 7.93 -0.89 9.46
N VAL A 190 7.49 -2.10 9.16
CA VAL A 190 6.54 -2.86 9.97
C VAL A 190 7.09 -4.25 10.28
N PRO A 191 6.65 -4.90 11.36
CA PRO A 191 7.00 -6.28 11.65
C PRO A 191 6.59 -7.25 10.55
N GLU A 192 7.41 -8.27 10.35
CA GLU A 192 7.23 -9.34 9.38
C GLU A 192 7.38 -10.70 10.08
N PHE A 193 6.30 -11.49 10.09
CA PHE A 193 6.16 -12.79 10.76
C PHE A 193 5.00 -13.63 10.20
#